data_AF-A0ABD5T4A1-F1
#
_entry.id   AF-A0ABD5T4A1-F1
#
_cell.length_a   1.000
_cell.length_b   1.000
_cell.length_c   1.000
_cell.angle_alpha   90.00
_cell.angle_beta   90.00
_cell.angle_gamma   90.00
#
_symmetry.space_group_name_H-M   'P 1'
#
loop_
_entity.id
_entity.type
_entity.pdbx_description
1 polymer ?
#
loop_
_entity_poly.entity_id
_entity_poly.type
_entity_poly.pdbx_seq_one_letter_code
_entity_poly.pdbx_strand_id
1 'polypeptide(L)' 'MIDDERRRDLIAALRAADAVRFGEFELSHGGTSDYYVDKYRFETDPAALALVSEAFADELSETDAKLAGVALG' A
#
# COMPACT_ATOMS: atom_id res chain seq x y z
N MET A 1 -8.24 7.67 -11.42
CA MET A 1 -8.95 6.73 -10.52
C MET A 1 -8.70 5.31 -10.98
N ILE A 2 -8.14 4.48 -10.10
CA ILE A 2 -8.04 3.03 -10.32
C ILE A 2 -9.43 2.42 -10.51
N ASP A 3 -9.58 1.61 -11.54
CA ASP A 3 -10.79 0.81 -11.77
C ASP A 3 -10.91 -0.35 -10.75
N ASP A 4 -12.09 -0.95 -10.67
CA ASP A 4 -12.38 -1.98 -9.66
C ASP A 4 -11.61 -3.29 -9.87
N GLU A 5 -11.10 -3.54 -11.07
CA GLU A 5 -10.24 -4.70 -11.35
C GLU A 5 -8.84 -4.47 -10.80
N ARG A 6 -8.20 -3.36 -11.17
CA ARG A 6 -6.90 -2.96 -10.63
C ARG A 6 -6.90 -2.81 -9.11
N ARG A 7 -8.00 -2.33 -8.53
CA ARG A 7 -8.14 -2.26 -7.06
C ARG A 7 -8.12 -3.65 -6.44
N ARG A 8 -8.81 -4.62 -7.03
CA ARG A 8 -8.85 -6.01 -6.53
C ARG A 8 -7.49 -6.67 -6.66
N ASP A 9 -6.78 -6.45 -7.76
CA ASP A 9 -5.44 -7.00 -7.98
C ASP A 9 -4.44 -6.43 -6.98
N LEU A 10 -4.48 -5.12 -6.73
CA LEU A 10 -3.66 -4.48 -5.69
C LEU A 10 -3.93 -5.08 -4.30
N ILE A 11 -5.20 -5.22 -3.91
CA ILE A 11 -5.56 -5.82 -2.61
C ILE A 11 -5.10 -7.28 -2.55
N ALA A 12 -5.26 -8.06 -3.62
CA ALA A 12 -4.84 -9.45 -3.68
C ALA A 12 -3.33 -9.59 -3.52
N ALA A 13 -2.53 -8.76 -4.21
CA ALA A 13 -1.08 -8.75 -4.09
C ALA A 13 -0.61 -8.36 -2.69
N LEU A 14 -1.18 -7.32 -2.09
CA LEU A 14 -0.84 -6.89 -0.74
C LEU A 14 -1.16 -7.96 0.32
N ARG A 15 -2.26 -8.69 0.16
CA ARG A 15 -2.59 -9.83 1.04
C ARG A 15 -1.68 -11.02 0.81
N ALA A 16 -1.34 -11.35 -0.44
CA ALA A 16 -0.42 -12.43 -0.77
C ALA A 16 1.00 -12.18 -0.23
N ALA A 17 1.43 -10.91 -0.20
CA ALA A 17 2.69 -10.49 0.40
C ALA A 17 2.68 -10.47 1.94
N ASP A 18 1.55 -10.74 2.59
CA ASP A 18 1.34 -10.56 4.05
C ASP A 18 1.54 -9.11 4.53
N ALA A 19 1.39 -8.16 3.60
CA ALA A 19 1.49 -6.74 3.87
C ALA A 19 0.17 -6.14 4.40
N VAL A 20 -0.95 -6.84 4.24
CA VAL A 20 -2.24 -6.47 4.85
C VAL A 20 -2.79 -7.67 5.62
N ARG A 21 -3.01 -7.47 6.92
CA ARG A 21 -3.51 -8.49 7.85
C ARG A 21 -4.80 -8.00 8.51
N PHE A 22 -5.76 -8.91 8.69
CA PHE A 22 -7.02 -8.63 9.40
C PHE A 22 -7.03 -9.36 10.74
N GLY A 23 -7.53 -8.70 11.78
CA GLY A 23 -7.46 -9.15 13.17
C GLY A 23 -7.54 -7.97 14.11
N GLU A 24 -7.38 -8.18 15.42
CA GLU A 24 -7.39 -7.08 16.39
C GLU A 24 -5.95 -6.64 16.71
N PHE A 25 -5.63 -5.36 16.46
CA PHE A 25 -4.31 -4.78 16.68
C PHE A 25 -4.40 -3.58 17.61
N GLU A 26 -3.61 -3.54 18.68
CA GLU A 26 -3.53 -2.36 19.55
C GLU A 26 -2.80 -1.20 18.87
N LEU A 27 -3.40 -0.02 18.92
CA LEU A 27 -2.81 1.21 18.40
C LEU A 27 -1.94 1.89 19.46
N SER A 28 -0.84 2.51 19.01
CA SER A 28 0.11 3.21 19.90
C SER A 28 -0.50 4.37 20.70
N HIS A 29 -1.60 4.94 20.23
CA HIS A 29 -2.34 6.02 20.89
C HIS A 29 -3.54 5.51 21.71
N GLY A 30 -3.65 4.19 21.87
CA GLY A 30 -4.79 3.51 22.49
C GLY A 30 -5.89 3.13 21.50
N GLY A 31 -6.72 2.17 21.90
CA GLY A 31 -7.75 1.57 21.05
C GLY A 31 -7.22 0.43 20.16
N THR A 32 -8.10 -0.12 19.34
CA THR A 32 -7.78 -1.23 18.44
C THR A 32 -8.14 -0.93 16.98
N SER A 33 -7.44 -1.58 16.06
CA SER A 33 -7.73 -1.62 14.62
C SER A 33 -8.09 -3.05 14.22
N ASP A 34 -9.02 -3.21 13.29
CA ASP A 34 -9.41 -4.50 12.69
C ASP A 34 -8.47 -4.94 11.54
N TYR A 35 -7.48 -4.10 11.21
CA TYR A 35 -6.45 -4.40 10.22
C TYR A 35 -5.08 -3.79 10.57
N TYR A 36 -4.04 -4.35 9.95
CA TYR A 36 -2.67 -3.86 9.99
C TYR A 36 -2.09 -3.82 8.57
N VAL A 37 -1.39 -2.73 8.25
CA VAL A 37 -0.67 -2.55 6.98
C VAL A 37 0.82 -2.43 7.26
N ASP A 38 1.61 -3.34 6.69
CA ASP A 38 3.05 -3.41 6.86
C ASP A 38 3.76 -2.88 5.62
N LYS A 39 4.24 -1.63 5.71
CA LYS A 39 4.94 -1.00 4.58
C LYS A 39 6.25 -1.71 4.22
N TYR A 40 6.96 -2.20 5.24
CA TYR A 40 8.23 -2.89 5.08
C TYR A 40 8.04 -4.26 4.42
N ARG A 41 6.85 -4.85 4.57
CA ARG A 41 6.57 -6.13 3.93
C ARG A 41 6.29 -6.00 2.44
N PHE A 42 5.45 -5.05 2.00
CA PHE A 42 5.14 -4.95 0.56
C PHE A 42 6.33 -4.45 -0.25
N GLU A 43 7.19 -3.58 0.30
CA GLU A 43 8.37 -3.08 -0.43
C GLU A 43 9.41 -4.18 -0.75
N THR A 44 9.32 -5.32 -0.07
CA THR A 44 10.16 -6.51 -0.34
C THR A 44 9.54 -7.49 -1.33
N ASP A 45 8.28 -7.29 -1.74
CA ASP A 45 7.59 -8.11 -2.74
C ASP A 45 7.51 -7.33 -4.08
N PRO A 46 8.23 -7.75 -5.13
CA PRO A 46 8.27 -6.99 -6.38
C PRO A 46 6.91 -6.83 -7.08
N ALA A 47 6.00 -7.80 -6.94
CA ALA A 47 4.69 -7.74 -7.58
C ALA A 47 3.78 -6.74 -6.85
N ALA A 48 3.76 -6.77 -5.52
CA ALA A 48 3.02 -5.81 -4.71
C ALA A 48 3.58 -4.39 -4.90
N LEU A 49 4.92 -4.23 -4.89
CA LEU A 49 5.56 -2.93 -5.11
C LEU A 49 5.24 -2.34 -6.48
N ALA A 50 5.22 -3.15 -7.53
CA ALA A 50 4.87 -2.69 -8.88
C ALA A 50 3.44 -2.12 -8.93
N LEU A 51 2.46 -2.85 -8.41
CA LEU A 51 1.05 -2.43 -8.42
C LEU A 51 0.82 -1.16 -7.57
N VAL A 52 1.48 -1.05 -6.41
CA VAL A 52 1.45 0.17 -5.60
C VAL A 52 2.05 1.34 -6.38
N SER A 53 3.19 1.14 -7.04
CA SER A 53 3.88 2.19 -7.80
C SER A 53 3.06 2.68 -8.99
N GLU A 54 2.40 1.77 -9.71
CA GLU A 54 1.48 2.11 -10.80
C GLU A 54 0.28 2.91 -10.28
N ALA A 55 -0.28 2.54 -9.13
CA ALA A 55 -1.36 3.30 -8.49
C ALA A 55 -0.95 4.74 -8.15
N PHE A 56 0.27 4.93 -7.62
CA PHE A 56 0.83 6.27 -7.39
C PHE A 56 1.06 7.03 -8.70
N ALA A 57 1.59 6.37 -9.73
CA ALA A 57 1.85 6.99 -11.03
C ALA A 57 0.55 7.49 -11.70
N ASP A 58 -0.52 6.69 -11.62
CA ASP A 58 -1.85 7.08 -12.12
C ASP A 58 -2.37 8.33 -11.40
N GLU A 59 -2.26 8.38 -10.07
CA GLU A 59 -2.73 9.52 -9.26
C GLU A 59 -1.88 10.79 -9.48
N LEU A 60 -0.58 10.61 -9.72
CA LEU A 60 0.37 11.71 -9.91
C LEU A 60 0.55 12.12 -11.39
N SER A 61 -0.23 11.53 -12.30
CA SER A 61 -0.06 11.71 -13.76
C SER A 61 -0.05 13.18 -14.22
N GLU A 62 -0.83 14.03 -13.57
CA GLU A 62 -0.93 15.48 -13.89
C GLU A 62 -0.06 16.36 -12.99
N THR A 63 0.80 15.76 -12.14
CA THR A 63 1.64 16.51 -11.20
C THR A 63 2.88 17.06 -11.90
N ASP A 64 2.92 18.38 -12.11
CA ASP A 64 4.12 19.10 -12.57
C ASP A 64 4.97 19.55 -11.39
N ALA A 65 5.53 18.58 -10.66
CA ALA A 65 6.42 18.83 -9.54
C ALA A 65 7.45 17.71 -9.40
N LYS A 66 8.57 18.03 -8.73
CA LYS A 66 9.54 17.01 -8.35
C LYS A 66 9.00 16.17 -7.20
N LEU A 67 8.89 14.86 -7.41
CA LEU A 67 8.47 13.92 -6.37
C LEU A 67 9.57 13.75 -5.32
N ALA A 68 9.21 13.75 -4.04
CA ALA A 68 10.11 13.54 -2.92
C ALA A 68 9.60 12.39 -2.05
N GLY A 69 10.45 11.37 -1.83
CA GLY A 69 10.19 10.27 -0.91
C GLY A 69 10.77 10.56 0.48
N VAL A 70 10.04 10.20 1.53
CA VAL A 70 10.55 10.26 2.91
C VAL A 70 11.52 9.09 3.11
N ALA A 71 12.67 9.33 3.73
CA ALA A 71 13.63 8.28 4.00
C ALA A 71 13.02 7.22 4.93
N LEU A 72 13.23 5.93 4.59
CA LEU A 72 12.69 4.74 5.29
C LEU A 72 11.17 4.54 5.13
N GLY A 73 10.58 5.16 4.12
CA GLY A 73 9.16 5.09 3.78
C GLY A 73 8.36 6.19 4.44
#